data_AF-A0A9X1TFA5-F1
#
_entry.id   AF-A0A9X1TFA5-F1
#
_cell.length_a   1.000
_cell.length_b   1.000
_cell.length_c   1.000
_cell.angle_alpha   90.00
_cell.angle_beta   90.00
_cell.angle_gamma   90.00
#
_symmetry.space_group_name_H-M   'P 1'
#
loop_
_entity.id
_entity.type
_entity.pdbx_description
1 polymer ?
#
loop_
_entity_poly.entity_id
_entity_poly.type
_entity_poly.pdbx_seq_one_letter_code
_entity_poly.pdbx_strand_id
1 'polypeptide(L)'
;MQNTLRFLFFFTLIISPLSASAQLLNDPASLKNVQNSLDKIYNYEFDQAQVFMDQVSKKYPNHPVSYILDSFVLFWKHLPIKDNPTKSKEYIHKLDQCLDAINKKFGKNSLDPEAVFYTMVARGYMAMMYNYNGEMMNAAGEGKKAYNAFTEGLKLINKNPEFYFTSGMYNYYVEVYPEEHPMVKPLLVFFKSGDKALGLRQIDNATKVGTITRAEANFYISHIYLKYESKPEKAVYYMDRLTELYPKNPVFMMKNIESLLLSGKYDQAGKELTALKKVNHGFYPVAWRTFQGIMDEKHEKNDASAQREYLLALKTPHDDQYTKEYHAMAYAGLARISARAGNKGKAKDYYKKCLGKAEYRSVIKEAKAFK
;
A
#
# COMPACT_ATOMS: atom_id res chain seq x y z
N MET A 1 -76.43 -42.25 5.77
CA MET A 1 -76.68 -41.70 4.43
C MET A 1 -75.78 -40.48 4.25
N GLN A 2 -74.87 -40.53 3.27
CA GLN A 2 -74.08 -39.43 2.68
C GLN A 2 -73.23 -38.55 3.62
N ASN A 3 -71.91 -38.74 3.67
CA ASN A 3 -70.93 -38.17 2.73
C ASN A 3 -71.15 -36.68 2.41
N THR A 4 -70.37 -35.80 3.02
CA THR A 4 -69.91 -34.57 2.37
C THR A 4 -68.41 -34.39 2.62
N LEU A 5 -67.75 -33.94 1.57
CA LEU A 5 -66.35 -34.13 1.26
C LEU A 5 -65.50 -32.96 1.76
N ARG A 6 -64.29 -33.31 2.21
CA ARG A 6 -63.07 -32.50 2.31
C ARG A 6 -62.97 -31.37 1.29
N PHE A 7 -62.43 -30.21 1.71
CA PHE A 7 -61.18 -29.62 1.17
C PHE A 7 -60.74 -28.44 2.07
N LEU A 8 -59.87 -28.71 3.05
CA LEU A 8 -59.04 -27.69 3.69
C LEU A 8 -57.73 -27.62 2.89
N PHE A 9 -57.56 -26.56 2.11
CA PHE A 9 -56.27 -26.21 1.52
C PHE A 9 -55.33 -25.79 2.67
N PHE A 10 -54.53 -26.74 3.17
CA PHE A 10 -53.30 -26.39 3.89
C PHE A 10 -52.31 -25.88 2.85
N PHE A 11 -52.25 -24.57 2.66
CA PHE A 11 -51.09 -23.95 2.05
C PHE A 11 -49.95 -24.03 3.06
N THR A 12 -49.25 -25.16 3.09
CA THR A 12 -47.91 -25.20 3.68
C THR A 12 -47.04 -24.29 2.82
N LEU A 13 -46.91 -23.04 3.24
CA LEU A 13 -45.80 -22.18 2.86
C LEU A 13 -44.53 -22.94 3.25
N ILE A 14 -44.00 -23.71 2.30
CA ILE A 14 -42.59 -24.08 2.30
C ILE A 14 -41.89 -22.74 2.13
N ILE A 15 -41.64 -22.07 3.25
CA ILE A 15 -40.60 -21.05 3.33
C ILE A 15 -39.33 -21.85 3.11
N SER A 16 -39.00 -22.08 1.83
CA SER A 16 -37.62 -22.33 1.45
C SER A 16 -36.84 -21.23 2.17
N PRO A 17 -35.84 -21.55 3.01
CA PRO A 17 -34.97 -20.51 3.47
C PRO A 17 -34.46 -19.88 2.17
N LEU A 18 -34.87 -18.63 1.91
CA LEU A 18 -34.06 -17.78 1.05
C LEU A 18 -32.69 -17.97 1.65
N SER A 19 -31.80 -18.63 0.92
CA SER A 19 -30.38 -18.64 1.26
C SER A 19 -30.07 -17.17 1.46
N ALA A 20 -30.02 -16.74 2.73
CA ALA A 20 -29.45 -15.47 3.07
C ALA A 20 -28.05 -15.61 2.53
N SER A 21 -27.83 -15.03 1.35
CA SER A 21 -26.57 -15.10 0.64
C SER A 21 -25.54 -14.69 1.67
N ALA A 22 -24.81 -15.64 2.25
CA ALA A 22 -23.91 -15.33 3.34
C ALA A 22 -22.88 -14.37 2.72
N GLN A 23 -23.02 -13.10 3.07
CA GLN A 23 -22.05 -12.08 2.69
C GLN A 23 -20.81 -12.42 3.49
N LEU A 24 -19.66 -12.54 2.83
CA LEU A 24 -18.45 -12.97 3.53
C LEU A 24 -18.07 -11.94 4.60
N LEU A 25 -18.36 -10.67 4.34
CA LEU A 25 -18.18 -9.58 5.32
C LEU A 25 -19.04 -9.71 6.59
N ASN A 26 -20.10 -10.53 6.57
CA ASN A 26 -20.94 -10.81 7.74
C ASN A 26 -20.68 -12.20 8.34
N ASP A 27 -19.61 -12.87 7.92
CA ASP A 27 -19.18 -14.17 8.42
C ASP A 27 -17.84 -14.03 9.16
N PRO A 28 -17.86 -13.88 10.49
CA PRO A 28 -16.66 -13.64 11.28
C PRO A 28 -15.60 -14.74 11.14
N ALA A 29 -16.03 -16.00 11.00
CA ALA A 29 -15.12 -17.13 10.87
C ALA A 29 -14.35 -17.08 9.53
N SER A 30 -15.05 -16.74 8.45
CA SER A 30 -14.40 -16.60 7.14
C SER A 30 -13.60 -15.32 7.00
N LEU A 31 -14.05 -14.21 7.58
CA LEU A 31 -13.23 -13.00 7.71
C LEU A 31 -11.94 -13.28 8.47
N LYS A 32 -11.99 -14.11 9.52
CA LYS A 32 -10.78 -14.51 10.23
C LYS A 32 -9.81 -15.30 9.36
N ASN A 33 -10.31 -16.18 8.49
CA ASN A 33 -9.47 -16.88 7.52
C ASN A 33 -8.89 -15.95 6.44
N VAL A 34 -9.66 -14.96 5.98
CA VAL A 34 -9.13 -13.91 5.07
C VAL A 34 -8.02 -13.13 5.76
N GLN A 35 -8.22 -12.71 7.01
CA GLN A 35 -7.20 -12.03 7.81
C GLN A 35 -5.95 -12.90 7.97
N ASN A 36 -6.11 -14.18 8.35
CA ASN A 36 -4.97 -15.09 8.50
C ASN A 36 -4.24 -15.29 7.16
N SER A 37 -4.95 -15.35 6.04
CA SER A 37 -4.35 -15.42 4.70
C SER A 37 -3.47 -14.21 4.44
N LEU A 38 -4.00 -13.00 4.66
CA LEU A 38 -3.27 -11.74 4.48
C LEU A 38 -2.07 -11.64 5.42
N ASP A 39 -2.25 -11.97 6.71
CA ASP A 39 -1.16 -11.95 7.68
C ASP A 39 0.00 -12.86 7.25
N LYS A 40 -0.32 -14.04 6.69
CA LYS A 40 0.67 -14.96 6.14
C LYS A 40 1.31 -14.46 4.85
N ILE A 41 0.54 -13.84 3.94
CA ILE A 41 1.08 -13.22 2.73
C ILE A 41 2.06 -12.10 3.10
N TYR A 42 1.65 -11.18 3.98
CA TYR A 42 2.51 -10.08 4.43
C TYR A 42 3.75 -10.58 5.15
N ASN A 43 3.66 -11.66 5.91
CA ASN A 43 4.82 -12.28 6.54
C ASN A 43 5.64 -13.20 5.61
N TYR A 44 5.39 -13.19 4.30
CA TYR A 44 6.10 -14.03 3.32
C TYR A 44 5.98 -15.55 3.58
N GLU A 45 4.88 -15.99 4.19
CA GLU A 45 4.54 -17.38 4.51
C GLU A 45 3.48 -17.93 3.54
N PHE A 46 3.77 -17.88 2.24
CA PHE A 46 2.79 -18.15 1.16
C PHE A 46 2.14 -19.53 1.23
N ASP A 47 2.89 -20.58 1.57
CA ASP A 47 2.34 -21.94 1.67
C ASP A 47 1.34 -22.05 2.83
N GLN A 48 1.58 -21.33 3.93
CA GLN A 48 0.64 -21.26 5.05
C GLN A 48 -0.57 -20.39 4.72
N ALA A 49 -0.38 -19.32 3.92
CA ALA A 49 -1.49 -18.51 3.43
C ALA A 49 -2.47 -19.36 2.60
N GLN A 50 -1.95 -20.24 1.73
CA GLN A 50 -2.74 -21.10 0.88
C GLN A 50 -3.74 -21.97 1.67
N VAL A 51 -3.33 -22.50 2.82
CA VAL A 51 -4.21 -23.31 3.68
C VAL A 51 -5.47 -22.55 4.10
N PHE A 52 -5.34 -21.28 4.48
CA PHE A 52 -6.48 -20.45 4.85
C PHE A 52 -7.28 -19.99 3.62
N MET A 53 -6.60 -19.69 2.50
CA MET A 53 -7.24 -19.33 1.23
C MET A 53 -8.11 -20.46 0.68
N ASP A 54 -7.68 -21.72 0.82
CA ASP A 54 -8.43 -22.89 0.40
C ASP A 54 -9.71 -23.07 1.23
N GLN A 55 -9.64 -22.80 2.54
CA GLN A 55 -10.82 -22.84 3.41
C GLN A 55 -11.85 -21.78 3.01
N VAL A 56 -11.40 -20.55 2.69
CA VAL A 56 -12.28 -19.48 2.20
C VAL A 56 -12.91 -19.88 0.87
N SER A 57 -12.10 -20.36 -0.08
CA SER A 57 -12.56 -20.71 -1.43
C SER A 57 -13.48 -21.93 -1.45
N LYS A 58 -13.29 -22.90 -0.54
CA LYS A 58 -14.19 -24.05 -0.38
C LYS A 58 -15.58 -23.63 0.11
N LYS A 59 -15.65 -22.68 1.04
CA LYS A 59 -16.93 -22.18 1.58
C LYS A 59 -17.61 -21.18 0.65
N TYR A 60 -16.82 -20.33 -0.01
CA TYR A 60 -17.25 -19.29 -0.92
C TYR A 60 -16.66 -19.50 -2.32
N PRO A 61 -17.13 -20.50 -3.08
CA PRO A 61 -16.61 -20.79 -4.42
C PRO A 61 -16.85 -19.61 -5.36
N ASN A 62 -15.84 -19.26 -6.17
CA ASN A 62 -15.84 -18.13 -7.12
C ASN A 62 -16.14 -16.76 -6.48
N HIS A 63 -15.83 -16.60 -5.20
CA HIS A 63 -16.02 -15.33 -4.52
C HIS A 63 -14.95 -14.29 -4.92
N PRO A 64 -15.30 -12.98 -5.05
CA PRO A 64 -14.33 -11.93 -5.36
C PRO A 64 -13.06 -11.95 -4.49
N VAL A 65 -13.22 -12.24 -3.20
CA VAL A 65 -12.10 -12.29 -2.24
C VAL A 65 -10.99 -13.26 -2.63
N SER A 66 -11.32 -14.42 -3.23
CA SER A 66 -10.33 -15.44 -3.55
C SER A 66 -9.36 -14.93 -4.61
N TYR A 67 -9.89 -14.22 -5.62
CA TYR A 67 -9.08 -13.61 -6.67
C TYR A 67 -8.24 -12.43 -6.16
N ILE A 68 -8.73 -11.69 -5.15
CA ILE A 68 -7.93 -10.66 -4.46
C ILE A 68 -6.77 -11.29 -3.68
N LEU A 69 -7.01 -12.36 -2.93
CA LEU A 69 -5.94 -13.03 -2.17
C LEU A 69 -4.87 -13.61 -3.12
N ASP A 70 -5.29 -14.20 -4.24
CA ASP A 70 -4.38 -14.67 -5.30
C ASP A 70 -3.52 -13.53 -5.85
N SER A 71 -4.11 -12.36 -6.13
CA SER A 71 -3.36 -11.21 -6.65
C SER A 71 -2.35 -10.70 -5.63
N PHE A 72 -2.66 -10.74 -4.33
CA PHE A 72 -1.72 -10.35 -3.27
C PHE A 72 -0.56 -11.34 -3.14
N VAL A 73 -0.82 -12.65 -3.25
CA VAL A 73 0.25 -13.66 -3.32
C VAL A 73 1.19 -13.35 -4.49
N LEU A 74 0.64 -13.12 -5.69
CA LEU A 74 1.44 -12.80 -6.87
C LEU A 74 2.29 -11.54 -6.66
N PHE A 75 1.69 -10.47 -6.13
CA PHE A 75 2.37 -9.20 -5.89
C PHE A 75 3.57 -9.35 -4.97
N TRP A 76 3.36 -9.94 -3.78
CA TRP A 76 4.41 -10.05 -2.76
C TRP A 76 5.47 -11.10 -3.10
N LYS A 77 5.08 -12.22 -3.73
CA LYS A 77 6.00 -13.30 -4.11
C LYS A 77 6.94 -12.90 -5.26
N HIS A 78 6.52 -11.97 -6.13
CA HIS A 78 7.26 -11.58 -7.32
C HIS A 78 7.75 -10.13 -7.29
N LEU A 79 7.86 -9.52 -6.11
CA LEU A 79 8.26 -8.12 -5.98
C LEU A 79 9.69 -7.86 -6.51
N PRO A 80 9.92 -6.81 -7.35
CA PRO A 80 8.93 -5.94 -7.99
C PRO A 80 8.22 -6.62 -9.16
N ILE A 81 6.89 -6.83 -9.04
CA ILE A 81 6.13 -7.61 -10.02
C ILE A 81 6.10 -6.98 -11.43
N LYS A 82 6.25 -5.66 -11.53
CA LYS A 82 6.33 -4.95 -12.83
C LYS A 82 7.48 -5.45 -13.72
N ASP A 83 8.56 -5.94 -13.10
CA ASP A 83 9.75 -6.41 -13.82
C ASP A 83 9.57 -7.87 -14.30
N ASN A 84 8.41 -8.48 -13.99
CA ASN A 84 8.02 -9.80 -14.48
C ASN A 84 6.71 -9.70 -15.29
N PRO A 85 6.78 -9.46 -16.62
CA PRO A 85 5.60 -9.23 -17.45
C PRO A 85 4.57 -10.37 -17.41
N THR A 86 5.02 -11.62 -17.28
CA THR A 86 4.14 -12.79 -17.17
C THR A 86 3.33 -12.72 -15.88
N LYS A 87 3.99 -12.48 -14.75
CA LYS A 87 3.33 -12.40 -13.43
C LYS A 87 2.51 -11.13 -13.27
N SER A 88 2.94 -10.03 -13.85
CA SER A 88 2.16 -8.78 -13.95
C SER A 88 0.83 -9.00 -14.70
N LYS A 89 0.86 -9.71 -15.84
CA LYS A 89 -0.37 -10.08 -16.57
C LYS A 89 -1.27 -11.02 -15.78
N GLU A 90 -0.70 -12.02 -15.10
CA GLU A 90 -1.44 -12.94 -14.23
C GLU A 90 -2.12 -12.19 -13.07
N TYR A 91 -1.42 -11.24 -12.46
CA TYR A 91 -1.94 -10.37 -11.42
C TYR A 91 -3.14 -9.55 -11.91
N ILE A 92 -3.02 -8.86 -13.06
CA ILE A 92 -4.13 -8.09 -13.63
C ILE A 92 -5.30 -9.02 -13.97
N HIS A 93 -5.04 -10.20 -14.52
CA HIS A 93 -6.08 -11.17 -14.82
C HIS A 93 -6.86 -11.61 -13.58
N LYS A 94 -6.20 -11.81 -12.43
CA LYS A 94 -6.88 -12.09 -11.16
C LYS A 94 -7.81 -10.94 -10.75
N LEU A 95 -7.41 -9.69 -10.94
CA LEU A 95 -8.26 -8.53 -10.66
C LEU A 95 -9.46 -8.45 -11.62
N ASP A 96 -9.29 -8.80 -12.89
CA ASP A 96 -10.42 -8.93 -13.83
C ASP A 96 -11.39 -10.04 -13.41
N GLN A 97 -10.87 -11.21 -13.00
CA GLN A 97 -11.71 -12.29 -12.48
C GLN A 97 -12.49 -11.88 -11.22
N CYS A 98 -11.88 -11.07 -10.34
CA CYS A 98 -12.57 -10.47 -9.21
C CYS A 98 -13.78 -9.63 -9.67
N LEU A 99 -13.58 -8.74 -10.65
CA LEU A 99 -14.63 -7.87 -11.19
C LEU A 99 -15.75 -8.68 -11.86
N ASP A 100 -15.41 -9.73 -12.60
CA ASP A 100 -16.38 -10.64 -13.20
C ASP A 100 -17.19 -11.39 -12.13
N ALA A 101 -16.54 -11.85 -11.06
CA ALA A 101 -17.20 -12.50 -9.94
C ALA A 101 -18.15 -11.54 -9.20
N ILE A 102 -17.75 -10.27 -9.03
CA ILE A 102 -18.63 -9.23 -8.47
C ILE A 102 -19.87 -9.07 -9.35
N ASN A 103 -19.69 -8.88 -10.66
CA ASN A 103 -20.80 -8.69 -11.59
C ASN A 103 -21.76 -9.89 -11.60
N LYS A 104 -21.23 -11.13 -11.55
CA LYS A 104 -22.04 -12.35 -11.50
C LYS A 104 -22.83 -12.51 -10.19
N LYS A 105 -22.19 -12.20 -9.05
CA LYS A 105 -22.80 -12.41 -7.72
C LYS A 105 -23.76 -11.29 -7.33
N PHE A 106 -23.39 -10.03 -7.57
CA PHE A 106 -24.10 -8.86 -7.06
C PHE A 106 -24.81 -8.04 -8.15
N GLY A 107 -24.54 -8.32 -9.41
CA GLY A 107 -25.01 -7.51 -10.54
C GLY A 107 -24.07 -6.35 -10.88
N LYS A 108 -24.17 -5.88 -12.12
CA LYS A 108 -23.37 -4.75 -12.62
C LYS A 108 -23.74 -3.47 -11.87
N ASN A 109 -22.74 -2.71 -11.43
CA ASN A 109 -22.89 -1.46 -10.68
C ASN A 109 -23.67 -1.62 -9.35
N SER A 110 -23.58 -2.79 -8.72
CA SER A 110 -24.21 -3.02 -7.41
C SER A 110 -23.70 -2.05 -6.35
N LEU A 111 -24.62 -1.56 -5.51
CA LEU A 111 -24.32 -0.73 -4.34
C LEU A 111 -24.24 -1.57 -3.06
N ASP A 112 -24.23 -2.90 -3.18
CA ASP A 112 -23.93 -3.78 -2.06
C ASP A 112 -22.56 -3.43 -1.47
N PRO A 113 -22.43 -3.26 -0.14
CA PRO A 113 -21.16 -2.87 0.48
C PRO A 113 -19.98 -3.78 0.11
N GLU A 114 -20.21 -5.07 -0.07
CA GLU A 114 -19.18 -6.03 -0.47
C GLU A 114 -18.76 -5.82 -1.93
N ALA A 115 -19.73 -5.61 -2.83
CA ALA A 115 -19.48 -5.30 -4.23
C ALA A 115 -18.71 -3.98 -4.39
N VAL A 116 -19.11 -2.94 -3.64
CA VAL A 116 -18.43 -1.64 -3.63
C VAL A 116 -16.99 -1.79 -3.15
N PHE A 117 -16.78 -2.50 -2.03
CA PHE A 117 -15.46 -2.74 -1.47
C PHE A 117 -14.52 -3.42 -2.47
N TYR A 118 -14.90 -4.59 -3.00
CA TYR A 118 -14.03 -5.33 -3.91
C TYR A 118 -13.86 -4.63 -5.26
N THR A 119 -14.84 -3.85 -5.72
CA THR A 119 -14.69 -3.04 -6.95
C THR A 119 -13.61 -1.97 -6.77
N MET A 120 -13.62 -1.23 -5.64
CA MET A 120 -12.58 -0.24 -5.34
C MET A 120 -11.20 -0.89 -5.27
N VAL A 121 -11.10 -2.01 -4.54
CA VAL A 121 -9.85 -2.76 -4.38
C VAL A 121 -9.33 -3.19 -5.75
N ALA A 122 -10.12 -3.91 -6.54
CA ALA A 122 -9.68 -4.43 -7.83
C ALA A 122 -9.27 -3.31 -8.79
N ARG A 123 -10.11 -2.28 -8.97
CA ARG A 123 -9.83 -1.17 -9.89
C ARG A 123 -8.64 -0.32 -9.41
N GLY A 124 -8.52 -0.09 -8.10
CA GLY A 124 -7.39 0.64 -7.51
C GLY A 124 -6.06 -0.08 -7.73
N TYR A 125 -6.05 -1.39 -7.51
CA TYR A 125 -4.87 -2.23 -7.73
C TYR A 125 -4.51 -2.41 -9.22
N MET A 126 -5.49 -2.39 -10.12
CA MET A 126 -5.24 -2.31 -11.56
C MET A 126 -4.62 -0.95 -11.93
N ALA A 127 -5.19 0.15 -11.44
CA ALA A 127 -4.66 1.50 -11.69
C ALA A 127 -3.22 1.65 -11.21
N MET A 128 -2.91 1.10 -10.02
CA MET A 128 -1.56 1.03 -9.47
C MET A 128 -0.62 0.25 -10.40
N MET A 129 -1.02 -0.94 -10.86
CA MET A 129 -0.18 -1.76 -11.74
C MET A 129 0.05 -1.10 -13.11
N TYR A 130 -0.96 -0.48 -13.70
CA TYR A 130 -0.80 0.29 -14.93
C TYR A 130 0.13 1.48 -14.73
N ASN A 131 0.04 2.19 -13.60
CA ASN A 131 0.98 3.26 -13.28
C ASN A 131 2.41 2.73 -13.17
N TYR A 132 2.60 1.57 -12.51
CA TYR A 132 3.88 0.90 -12.36
C TYR A 132 4.50 0.47 -13.70
N ASN A 133 3.67 0.12 -14.68
CA ASN A 133 4.11 -0.20 -16.05
C ASN A 133 4.32 1.04 -16.94
N GLY A 134 4.06 2.25 -16.45
CA GLY A 134 4.11 3.48 -17.25
C GLY A 134 2.88 3.72 -18.14
N GLU A 135 1.82 2.93 -17.99
CA GLU A 135 0.59 2.99 -18.77
C GLU A 135 -0.40 4.01 -18.20
N MET A 136 -0.02 5.30 -18.22
CA MET A 136 -0.77 6.37 -17.53
C MET A 136 -2.23 6.51 -17.97
N MET A 137 -2.53 6.30 -19.25
CA MET A 137 -3.92 6.38 -19.76
C MET A 137 -4.79 5.25 -19.20
N ASN A 138 -4.25 4.03 -19.12
CA ASN A 138 -4.96 2.88 -18.56
C ASN A 138 -5.17 3.08 -17.05
N ALA A 139 -4.14 3.56 -16.35
CA ALA A 139 -4.24 3.91 -14.93
C ALA A 139 -5.34 4.95 -14.66
N ALA A 140 -5.39 6.03 -15.45
CA ALA A 140 -6.43 7.05 -15.34
C ALA A 140 -7.83 6.51 -15.67
N GLY A 141 -7.93 5.62 -16.66
CA GLY A 141 -9.17 4.93 -17.02
C GLY A 141 -9.72 4.09 -15.87
N GLU A 142 -8.86 3.30 -15.21
CA GLU A 142 -9.24 2.50 -14.04
C GLU A 142 -9.59 3.37 -12.83
N GLY A 143 -8.84 4.45 -12.59
CA GLY A 143 -9.17 5.43 -11.55
C GLY A 143 -10.55 6.07 -11.76
N LYS A 144 -10.89 6.44 -12.99
CA LYS A 144 -12.22 6.95 -13.35
C LYS A 144 -13.32 5.92 -13.09
N LYS A 145 -13.10 4.65 -13.47
CA LYS A 145 -14.06 3.56 -13.22
C LYS A 145 -14.25 3.29 -11.71
N ALA A 146 -13.19 3.43 -10.93
CA ALA A 146 -13.22 3.24 -9.48
C ALA A 146 -13.95 4.37 -8.74
N TYR A 147 -14.00 5.59 -9.31
CA TYR A 147 -14.50 6.79 -8.63
C TYR A 147 -15.92 6.63 -8.08
N ASN A 148 -16.83 6.00 -8.82
CA ASN A 148 -18.19 5.77 -8.34
C ASN A 148 -18.22 4.83 -7.13
N ALA A 149 -17.40 3.77 -7.15
CA ALA A 149 -17.28 2.86 -6.01
C ALA A 149 -16.64 3.57 -4.80
N PHE A 150 -15.63 4.43 -5.02
CA PHE A 150 -15.03 5.24 -3.95
C PHE A 150 -16.04 6.18 -3.31
N THR A 151 -16.78 6.95 -4.11
CA THR A 151 -17.77 7.90 -3.59
C THR A 151 -18.91 7.22 -2.84
N GLU A 152 -19.30 6.01 -3.23
CA GLU A 152 -20.25 5.20 -2.45
C GLU A 152 -19.60 4.66 -1.17
N GLY A 153 -18.36 4.18 -1.24
CA GLY A 153 -17.60 3.70 -0.08
C GLY A 153 -17.46 4.75 1.03
N LEU A 154 -17.34 6.03 0.69
CA LEU A 154 -17.33 7.14 1.66
C LEU A 154 -18.58 7.16 2.56
N LYS A 155 -19.71 6.66 2.08
CA LYS A 155 -20.99 6.61 2.82
C LYS A 155 -21.10 5.37 3.72
N LEU A 156 -20.21 4.39 3.54
CA LEU A 156 -20.29 3.07 4.17
C LEU A 156 -19.38 2.90 5.39
N ILE A 157 -18.60 3.92 5.75
CA ILE A 157 -17.66 3.88 6.89
C ILE A 157 -18.34 3.42 8.20
N ASN A 158 -19.54 3.93 8.48
CA ASN A 158 -20.27 3.57 9.71
C ASN A 158 -20.84 2.14 9.69
N LYS A 159 -20.89 1.50 8.52
CA LYS A 159 -21.40 0.14 8.33
C LYS A 159 -20.29 -0.90 8.29
N ASN A 160 -19.12 -0.51 7.80
CA ASN A 160 -17.98 -1.41 7.68
C ASN A 160 -16.66 -0.62 7.88
N PRO A 161 -15.86 -0.96 8.90
CA PRO A 161 -14.60 -0.26 9.20
C PRO A 161 -13.55 -0.40 8.10
N GLU A 162 -13.65 -1.36 7.18
CA GLU A 162 -12.73 -1.49 6.04
C GLU A 162 -12.73 -0.26 5.11
N PHE A 163 -13.79 0.55 5.13
CA PHE A 163 -13.87 1.79 4.36
C PHE A 163 -13.07 2.94 4.98
N TYR A 164 -12.60 2.84 6.23
CA TYR A 164 -11.78 3.90 6.82
C TYR A 164 -10.48 4.13 6.02
N PHE A 165 -9.83 3.05 5.58
CA PHE A 165 -8.58 3.15 4.84
C PHE A 165 -8.79 3.86 3.49
N THR A 166 -9.70 3.34 2.66
CA THR A 166 -9.94 3.89 1.31
C THR A 166 -10.50 5.31 1.36
N SER A 167 -11.37 5.61 2.31
CA SER A 167 -11.90 6.97 2.53
C SER A 167 -10.82 7.94 2.99
N GLY A 168 -9.96 7.49 3.89
CA GLY A 168 -8.85 8.29 4.39
C GLY A 168 -7.83 8.62 3.31
N MET A 169 -7.48 7.62 2.49
CA MET A 169 -6.64 7.80 1.31
C MET A 169 -7.25 8.81 0.33
N TYR A 170 -8.55 8.70 0.02
CA TYR A 170 -9.24 9.65 -0.85
C TYR A 170 -9.17 11.09 -0.31
N ASN A 171 -9.61 11.29 0.94
CA ASN A 171 -9.66 12.62 1.57
C ASN A 171 -8.28 13.28 1.67
N TYR A 172 -7.22 12.50 1.84
CA TYR A 172 -5.86 13.02 1.89
C TYR A 172 -5.31 13.35 0.50
N TYR A 173 -5.36 12.40 -0.44
CA TYR A 173 -4.68 12.53 -1.72
C TYR A 173 -5.39 13.45 -2.71
N VAL A 174 -6.71 13.63 -2.63
CA VAL A 174 -7.41 14.61 -3.49
C VAL A 174 -6.93 16.04 -3.22
N GLU A 175 -6.48 16.33 -1.99
CA GLU A 175 -5.90 17.62 -1.60
C GLU A 175 -4.38 17.70 -1.82
N VAL A 176 -3.63 16.63 -1.53
CA VAL A 176 -2.16 16.65 -1.66
C VAL A 176 -1.68 16.54 -3.11
N TYR A 177 -2.34 15.74 -3.94
CA TYR A 177 -1.92 15.55 -5.33
C TYR A 177 -1.82 16.85 -6.15
N PRO A 178 -2.78 17.80 -6.10
CA PRO A 178 -2.64 19.09 -6.78
C PRO A 178 -1.61 20.05 -6.15
N GLU A 179 -1.21 19.85 -4.89
CA GLU A 179 -0.10 20.58 -4.28
C GLU A 179 1.23 20.17 -4.93
N GLU A 180 1.40 18.86 -5.17
CA GLU A 180 2.59 18.29 -5.81
C GLU A 180 2.58 18.43 -7.33
N HIS A 181 1.40 18.41 -7.95
CA HIS A 181 1.21 18.48 -9.40
C HIS A 181 0.21 19.57 -9.79
N PRO A 182 0.57 20.87 -9.71
CA PRO A 182 -0.37 21.97 -9.96
C PRO A 182 -1.09 21.92 -11.31
N MET A 183 -0.49 21.28 -12.32
CA MET A 183 -1.08 21.03 -13.65
C MET A 183 -2.42 20.29 -13.62
N VAL A 184 -2.70 19.48 -12.58
CA VAL A 184 -3.93 18.69 -12.50
C VAL A 184 -5.09 19.42 -11.80
N LYS A 185 -4.83 20.59 -11.20
CA LYS A 185 -5.83 21.39 -10.48
C LYS A 185 -7.13 21.62 -11.26
N PRO A 186 -7.11 21.96 -12.57
CA PRO A 186 -8.35 22.18 -13.32
C PRO A 186 -9.28 20.96 -13.36
N LEU A 187 -8.71 19.74 -13.33
CA LEU A 187 -9.50 18.50 -13.39
C LEU A 187 -10.20 18.18 -12.06
N LEU A 188 -9.67 18.66 -10.94
CA LEU A 188 -10.20 18.33 -9.60
C LEU A 188 -11.54 18.98 -9.28
N VAL A 189 -11.97 19.97 -10.05
CA VAL A 189 -13.30 20.62 -9.91
C VAL A 189 -14.45 19.61 -10.06
N PHE A 190 -14.23 18.50 -10.78
CA PHE A 190 -15.20 17.42 -10.96
C PHE A 190 -15.16 16.35 -9.87
N PHE A 191 -14.22 16.45 -8.93
CA PHE A 191 -14.04 15.50 -7.83
C PHE A 191 -14.65 16.08 -6.55
N LYS A 192 -15.10 15.19 -5.66
CA LYS A 192 -15.49 15.58 -4.32
C LYS A 192 -14.26 16.14 -3.58
N SER A 193 -14.43 17.25 -2.86
CA SER A 193 -13.36 17.83 -2.04
C SER A 193 -12.93 16.88 -0.93
N GLY A 194 -11.67 16.97 -0.52
CA GLY A 194 -11.11 16.22 0.60
C GLY A 194 -10.85 17.09 1.82
N ASP A 195 -10.26 16.45 2.83
CA ASP A 195 -9.74 17.08 4.04
C ASP A 195 -8.55 16.23 4.51
N LYS A 196 -7.34 16.80 4.46
CA LYS A 196 -6.11 16.09 4.85
C LYS A 196 -6.13 15.62 6.30
N ALA A 197 -6.65 16.44 7.21
CA ALA A 197 -6.69 16.10 8.62
C ALA A 197 -7.71 14.99 8.89
N LEU A 198 -8.88 15.06 8.24
CA LEU A 198 -9.85 13.96 8.26
C LEU A 198 -9.26 12.69 7.66
N GLY A 199 -8.58 12.79 6.52
CA GLY A 199 -7.94 11.68 5.84
C GLY A 199 -6.96 10.94 6.75
N LEU A 200 -6.04 11.68 7.39
CA LEU A 200 -5.09 11.12 8.35
C LEU A 200 -5.79 10.42 9.54
N ARG A 201 -6.84 11.02 10.11
CA ARG A 201 -7.61 10.40 11.21
C ARG A 201 -8.31 9.11 10.76
N GLN A 202 -8.85 9.09 9.54
CA GLN A 202 -9.51 7.90 9.00
C GLN A 202 -8.50 6.77 8.74
N ILE A 203 -7.33 7.05 8.16
CA ILE A 203 -6.30 6.03 7.98
C ILE A 203 -5.80 5.52 9.34
N ASP A 204 -5.55 6.40 10.32
CA ASP A 204 -5.16 6.01 11.68
C ASP A 204 -6.22 5.09 12.33
N ASN A 205 -7.52 5.40 12.18
CA ASN A 205 -8.59 4.51 12.63
C ASN A 205 -8.54 3.14 11.94
N ALA A 206 -8.28 3.10 10.62
CA ALA A 206 -8.14 1.83 9.91
C ALA A 206 -6.99 0.96 10.45
N THR A 207 -5.91 1.56 10.97
CA THR A 207 -4.82 0.80 11.63
C THR A 207 -5.27 0.08 12.90
N LYS A 208 -6.37 0.54 13.53
CA LYS A 208 -6.88 0.05 14.81
C LYS A 208 -8.05 -0.91 14.64
N VAL A 209 -8.99 -0.58 13.75
CA VAL A 209 -10.26 -1.31 13.59
C VAL A 209 -10.39 -2.08 12.27
N GLY A 210 -9.49 -1.84 11.31
CA GLY A 210 -9.46 -2.61 10.07
C GLY A 210 -9.06 -4.06 10.33
N THR A 211 -9.67 -4.99 9.61
CA THR A 211 -9.33 -6.41 9.60
C THR A 211 -8.53 -6.74 8.34
N ILE A 212 -9.05 -6.38 7.17
CA ILE A 212 -8.43 -6.63 5.86
C ILE A 212 -7.38 -5.57 5.56
N THR A 213 -7.74 -4.29 5.72
CA THR A 213 -6.93 -3.14 5.27
C THR A 213 -5.90 -2.63 6.28
N ARG A 214 -5.73 -3.34 7.41
CA ARG A 214 -4.92 -2.88 8.54
C ARG A 214 -3.44 -2.73 8.19
N ALA A 215 -2.89 -3.70 7.46
CA ALA A 215 -1.47 -3.68 7.10
C ALA A 215 -1.19 -2.52 6.13
N GLU A 216 -2.03 -2.34 5.11
CA GLU A 216 -1.94 -1.22 4.18
C GLU A 216 -2.11 0.12 4.90
N ALA A 217 -3.06 0.23 5.83
CA ALA A 217 -3.27 1.46 6.57
C ALA A 217 -2.00 1.89 7.34
N ASN A 218 -1.33 0.96 8.03
CA ASN A 218 -0.07 1.24 8.71
C ASN A 218 1.05 1.64 7.72
N PHE A 219 1.14 0.93 6.59
CA PHE A 219 2.17 1.20 5.58
C PHE A 219 1.99 2.58 4.94
N TYR A 220 0.78 2.90 4.48
CA TYR A 220 0.49 4.14 3.78
C TYR A 220 0.50 5.36 4.71
N ILE A 221 0.01 5.25 5.95
CA ILE A 221 0.09 6.38 6.88
C ILE A 221 1.54 6.70 7.26
N SER A 222 2.39 5.68 7.43
CA SER A 222 3.83 5.86 7.59
C SER A 222 4.43 6.58 6.38
N HIS A 223 4.13 6.10 5.17
CA HIS A 223 4.61 6.71 3.93
C HIS A 223 4.18 8.18 3.80
N ILE A 224 2.93 8.50 4.13
CA ILE A 224 2.43 9.87 4.15
C ILE A 224 3.23 10.74 5.13
N TYR A 225 3.51 10.21 6.33
CA TYR A 225 4.28 10.93 7.33
C TYR A 225 5.72 11.21 6.89
N LEU A 226 6.35 10.29 6.19
CA LEU A 226 7.71 10.47 5.66
C LEU A 226 7.74 11.42 4.46
N LYS A 227 6.89 11.17 3.45
CA LYS A 227 6.94 11.85 2.15
C LYS A 227 6.36 13.25 2.17
N TYR A 228 5.18 13.42 2.77
CA TYR A 228 4.37 14.64 2.62
C TYR A 228 4.27 15.47 3.90
N GLU A 229 4.19 14.84 5.07
CA GLU A 229 4.06 15.58 6.34
C GLU A 229 5.39 15.91 7.00
N SER A 230 6.48 15.26 6.58
CA SER A 230 7.82 15.41 7.19
C SER A 230 7.83 15.18 8.71
N LYS A 231 7.13 14.13 9.17
CA LYS A 231 6.96 13.73 10.58
C LYS A 231 7.45 12.29 10.81
N PRO A 232 8.75 12.00 10.64
CA PRO A 232 9.28 10.63 10.69
C PRO A 232 9.06 9.95 12.04
N GLU A 233 8.99 10.69 13.14
CA GLU A 233 8.67 10.16 14.47
C GLU A 233 7.30 9.49 14.53
N LYS A 234 6.31 10.01 13.78
CA LYS A 234 4.99 9.38 13.66
C LYS A 234 5.04 8.16 12.77
N ALA A 235 5.85 8.18 11.71
CA ALA A 235 5.99 7.03 10.81
C ALA A 235 6.54 5.80 11.55
N VAL A 236 7.52 5.99 12.43
CA VAL A 236 8.11 4.89 13.25
C VAL A 236 7.03 4.13 14.01
N TYR A 237 6.07 4.81 14.64
CA TYR A 237 5.01 4.15 15.41
C TYR A 237 4.20 3.14 14.59
N TYR A 238 3.92 3.43 13.31
CA TYR A 238 3.17 2.50 12.45
C TYR A 238 4.07 1.42 11.83
N MET A 239 5.34 1.75 11.55
CA MET A 239 6.28 0.77 11.01
C MET A 239 6.72 -0.27 12.04
N ASP A 240 6.95 0.14 13.29
CA ASP A 240 7.27 -0.78 14.41
C ASP A 240 6.18 -1.85 14.54
N ARG A 241 4.91 -1.44 14.47
CA ARG A 241 3.77 -2.38 14.49
C ARG A 241 3.78 -3.35 13.32
N LEU A 242 4.12 -2.88 12.11
CA LEU A 242 4.19 -3.75 10.94
C LEU A 242 5.34 -4.76 11.03
N THR A 243 6.50 -4.35 11.53
CA THR A 243 7.65 -5.24 11.69
C THR A 243 7.47 -6.21 12.86
N GLU A 244 6.73 -5.83 13.90
CA GLU A 244 6.29 -6.75 14.96
C GLU A 244 5.32 -7.82 14.44
N LEU A 245 4.33 -7.42 13.62
CA LEU A 245 3.34 -8.34 13.06
C LEU A 245 3.93 -9.24 11.96
N TYR A 246 4.82 -8.70 11.14
CA TYR A 246 5.32 -9.34 9.93
C TYR A 246 6.86 -9.29 9.84
N PRO A 247 7.58 -9.90 10.80
CA PRO A 247 9.04 -9.77 10.93
C PRO A 247 9.82 -10.37 9.76
N LYS A 248 9.20 -11.22 8.94
CA LYS A 248 9.82 -11.82 7.75
C LYS A 248 9.65 -10.98 6.49
N ASN A 249 8.96 -9.85 6.54
CA ASN A 249 8.76 -8.97 5.39
C ASN A 249 9.95 -8.01 5.19
N PRO A 250 10.78 -8.19 4.14
CA PRO A 250 11.93 -7.33 3.90
C PRO A 250 11.56 -5.90 3.51
N VAL A 251 10.39 -5.67 2.90
CA VAL A 251 9.91 -4.30 2.58
C VAL A 251 9.57 -3.55 3.86
N PHE A 252 8.86 -4.19 4.79
CA PHE A 252 8.50 -3.55 6.06
C PHE A 252 9.74 -3.28 6.92
N MET A 253 10.69 -4.22 6.99
CA MET A 253 11.98 -3.99 7.63
C MET A 253 12.72 -2.80 6.99
N MET A 254 12.81 -2.76 5.66
CA MET A 254 13.44 -1.66 4.93
C MET A 254 12.80 -0.30 5.23
N LYS A 255 11.46 -0.24 5.24
CA LYS A 255 10.71 0.99 5.53
C LYS A 255 10.75 1.38 7.01
N ASN A 256 10.89 0.42 7.93
CA ASN A 256 11.09 0.74 9.33
C ASN A 256 12.45 1.40 9.55
N ILE A 257 13.52 0.80 9.02
CA ILE A 257 14.88 1.36 9.06
C ILE A 257 14.90 2.79 8.48
N GLU A 258 14.24 3.02 7.34
CA GLU A 258 14.09 4.37 6.77
C GLU A 258 13.48 5.34 7.79
N SER A 259 12.35 4.98 8.41
CA SER A 259 11.67 5.83 9.40
C SER A 259 12.52 6.08 10.66
N LEU A 260 13.24 5.06 11.14
CA LEU A 260 14.15 5.15 12.28
C LEU A 260 15.31 6.11 11.98
N LEU A 261 15.95 5.98 10.81
CA LEU A 261 17.04 6.87 10.40
C LEU A 261 16.60 8.32 10.25
N LEU A 262 15.43 8.55 9.64
CA LEU A 262 14.89 9.89 9.45
C LEU A 262 14.40 10.53 10.75
N SER A 263 14.03 9.73 11.74
CA SER A 263 13.70 10.20 13.10
C SER A 263 14.92 10.32 14.03
N GLY A 264 16.12 9.95 13.56
CA GLY A 264 17.35 10.03 14.35
C GLY A 264 17.56 8.86 15.33
N LYS A 265 16.76 7.80 15.26
CA LYS A 265 16.88 6.59 16.10
C LYS A 265 17.93 5.63 15.56
N TYR A 266 19.19 6.07 15.52
CA TYR A 266 20.30 5.37 14.85
C TYR A 266 20.62 4.00 15.46
N ASP A 267 20.60 3.86 16.80
CA ASP A 267 20.91 2.58 17.45
C ASP A 267 19.93 1.46 17.06
N GLN A 268 18.63 1.80 16.97
CA GLN A 268 17.59 0.86 16.56
C GLN A 268 17.73 0.54 15.08
N ALA A 269 17.93 1.56 14.24
CA ALA A 269 18.15 1.39 12.81
C ALA A 269 19.37 0.49 12.52
N GLY A 270 20.48 0.66 13.24
CA GLY A 270 21.69 -0.14 13.06
C GLY A 270 21.51 -1.64 13.36
N LYS A 271 20.72 -1.97 14.39
CA LYS A 271 20.35 -3.35 14.71
C LYS A 271 19.58 -4.01 13.57
N GLU A 272 18.52 -3.36 13.09
CA GLU A 272 17.70 -3.87 11.98
C GLU A 272 18.46 -3.91 10.65
N LEU A 273 19.30 -2.90 10.39
CA LEU A 273 20.11 -2.81 9.17
C LEU A 273 21.04 -4.02 8.99
N THR A 274 21.50 -4.62 10.09
CA THR A 274 22.32 -5.84 10.05
C THR A 274 21.54 -7.03 9.45
N ALA A 275 20.23 -7.12 9.69
CA ALA A 275 19.38 -8.12 9.06
C ALA A 275 19.11 -7.78 7.58
N LEU A 276 18.82 -6.51 7.27
CA LEU A 276 18.56 -6.09 5.89
C LEU A 276 19.76 -6.31 4.94
N LYS A 277 21.00 -6.16 5.43
CA LYS A 277 22.23 -6.46 4.66
C LYS A 277 22.35 -7.92 4.19
N LYS A 278 21.58 -8.84 4.78
CA LYS A 278 21.53 -10.23 4.33
C LYS A 278 20.64 -10.40 3.09
N VAL A 279 19.80 -9.41 2.78
CA VAL A 279 18.89 -9.40 1.62
C VAL A 279 19.60 -8.76 0.43
N ASN A 280 20.30 -9.59 -0.36
CA ASN A 280 21.20 -9.13 -1.44
C ASN A 280 20.64 -9.29 -2.86
N HIS A 281 19.32 -9.27 -3.02
CA HIS A 281 18.63 -9.38 -4.30
C HIS A 281 17.67 -8.20 -4.52
N GLY A 282 17.17 -8.03 -5.74
CA GLY A 282 16.23 -6.95 -6.07
C GLY A 282 16.79 -5.57 -5.76
N PHE A 283 15.94 -4.68 -5.25
CA PHE A 283 16.28 -3.28 -4.95
C PHE A 283 16.86 -3.05 -3.53
N TYR A 284 16.87 -4.08 -2.67
CA TYR A 284 17.33 -3.95 -1.27
C TYR A 284 18.79 -3.50 -1.12
N PRO A 285 19.74 -3.86 -2.03
CA PRO A 285 21.11 -3.38 -1.94
C PRO A 285 21.26 -1.86 -2.02
N VAL A 286 20.41 -1.16 -2.78
CA VAL A 286 20.39 0.32 -2.77
C VAL A 286 20.02 0.83 -1.39
N ALA A 287 19.00 0.21 -0.78
CA ALA A 287 18.45 0.63 0.51
C ALA A 287 19.50 0.50 1.61
N TRP A 288 20.04 -0.70 1.85
CA TRP A 288 20.98 -0.90 2.95
C TRP A 288 22.29 -0.13 2.76
N ARG A 289 22.75 0.09 1.52
CA ARG A 289 23.93 0.96 1.25
C ARG A 289 23.65 2.40 1.60
N THR A 290 22.50 2.93 1.17
CA THR A 290 22.09 4.30 1.50
C THR A 290 21.94 4.46 3.01
N PHE A 291 21.31 3.50 3.67
CA PHE A 291 21.09 3.50 5.12
C PHE A 291 22.41 3.42 5.89
N GLN A 292 23.36 2.59 5.45
CA GLN A 292 24.71 2.57 6.02
C GLN A 292 25.41 3.92 5.84
N GLY A 293 25.30 4.54 4.66
CA GLY A 293 25.84 5.87 4.43
C GLY A 293 25.25 6.93 5.38
N ILE A 294 23.94 6.86 5.66
CA ILE A 294 23.27 7.75 6.63
C ILE A 294 23.77 7.50 8.05
N MET A 295 23.93 6.24 8.46
CA MET A 295 24.51 5.87 9.76
C MET A 295 25.93 6.42 9.89
N ASP A 296 26.79 6.14 8.91
CA ASP A 296 28.19 6.58 8.91
C ASP A 296 28.28 8.11 8.97
N GLU A 297 27.43 8.82 8.22
CA GLU A 297 27.45 10.28 8.17
C GLU A 297 26.92 10.90 9.48
N LYS A 298 25.73 10.48 9.90
CA LYS A 298 24.97 11.20 10.92
C LYS A 298 25.21 10.68 12.33
N HIS A 299 25.50 9.39 12.48
CA HIS A 299 25.74 8.76 13.77
C HIS A 299 27.25 8.64 14.04
N GLU A 300 27.99 7.94 13.17
CA GLU A 300 29.42 7.66 13.37
C GLU A 300 30.34 8.85 13.07
N LYS A 301 29.80 9.88 12.39
CA LYS A 301 30.56 11.07 11.93
C LYS A 301 31.77 10.72 11.05
N ASN A 302 31.65 9.64 10.28
CA ASN A 302 32.68 9.13 9.38
C ASN A 302 32.35 9.45 7.91
N ASP A 303 32.72 10.65 7.48
CA ASP A 303 32.43 11.15 6.13
C ASP A 303 33.08 10.30 5.02
N ALA A 304 34.25 9.71 5.28
CA ALA A 304 34.94 8.86 4.30
C ALA A 304 34.16 7.56 4.05
N SER A 305 33.70 6.90 5.11
CA SER A 305 32.86 5.70 4.99
C SER A 305 31.51 6.03 4.39
N ALA A 306 30.86 7.10 4.85
CA ALA A 306 29.57 7.56 4.33
C ALA A 306 29.64 7.85 2.82
N GLN A 307 30.66 8.59 2.38
CA GLN A 307 30.87 8.87 0.96
C GLN A 307 31.02 7.59 0.14
N ARG A 308 31.77 6.60 0.64
CA ARG A 308 31.93 5.31 -0.04
C ARG A 308 30.58 4.61 -0.21
N GLU A 309 29.79 4.50 0.85
CA GLU A 309 28.50 3.80 0.81
C GLU A 309 27.48 4.52 -0.08
N TYR A 310 27.41 5.86 -0.02
CA TYR A 310 26.55 6.64 -0.92
C TYR A 310 26.94 6.45 -2.39
N LEU A 311 28.23 6.46 -2.73
CA LEU A 311 28.68 6.21 -4.10
C LEU A 311 28.37 4.78 -4.56
N LEU A 312 28.46 3.79 -3.67
CA LEU A 312 28.08 2.40 -3.98
C LEU A 312 26.55 2.25 -4.15
N ALA A 313 25.75 2.96 -3.35
CA ALA A 313 24.31 3.02 -3.52
C ALA A 313 23.92 3.59 -4.90
N LEU A 314 24.57 4.67 -5.33
CA LEU A 314 24.32 5.30 -6.62
C LEU A 314 24.77 4.46 -7.82
N LYS A 315 25.74 3.55 -7.65
CA LYS A 315 26.12 2.56 -8.66
C LYS A 315 25.15 1.38 -8.73
N THR A 316 24.32 1.19 -7.71
CA THR A 316 23.34 0.10 -7.66
C THR A 316 22.02 0.57 -8.30
N PRO A 317 21.41 -0.20 -9.21
CA PRO A 317 20.14 0.17 -9.84
C PRO A 317 19.03 0.37 -8.80
N HIS A 318 18.27 1.46 -8.92
CA HIS A 318 17.11 1.72 -8.09
C HIS A 318 15.83 1.22 -8.77
N ASP A 319 14.81 1.01 -7.95
CA ASP A 319 13.44 0.84 -8.38
C ASP A 319 12.68 2.15 -8.13
N ASP A 320 11.92 2.61 -9.14
CA ASP A 320 11.21 3.89 -9.09
C ASP A 320 10.16 3.98 -7.98
N GLN A 321 9.59 2.85 -7.56
CA GLN A 321 8.54 2.80 -6.54
C GLN A 321 9.12 2.70 -5.13
N TYR A 322 10.20 1.92 -4.97
CA TYR A 322 10.69 1.55 -3.65
C TYR A 322 11.93 2.31 -3.20
N THR A 323 12.86 2.62 -4.12
CA THR A 323 14.23 3.04 -3.75
C THR A 323 14.78 4.25 -4.51
N LYS A 324 14.01 4.87 -5.41
CA LYS A 324 14.38 6.14 -6.06
C LYS A 324 14.73 7.25 -5.07
N GLU A 325 13.95 7.37 -4.00
CA GLU A 325 14.20 8.33 -2.94
C GLU A 325 15.56 8.09 -2.26
N TYR A 326 16.02 6.83 -2.18
CA TYR A 326 17.31 6.52 -1.56
C TYR A 326 18.50 7.03 -2.39
N HIS A 327 18.37 7.05 -3.72
CA HIS A 327 19.35 7.75 -4.57
C HIS A 327 19.34 9.26 -4.28
N ALA A 328 18.16 9.86 -4.07
CA ALA A 328 18.08 11.27 -3.70
C ALA A 328 18.75 11.54 -2.34
N MET A 329 18.48 10.71 -1.33
CA MET A 329 19.11 10.79 -0.02
C MET A 329 20.64 10.60 -0.09
N ALA A 330 21.13 9.68 -0.92
CA ALA A 330 22.57 9.48 -1.14
C ALA A 330 23.22 10.71 -1.78
N TYR A 331 22.58 11.33 -2.77
CA TYR A 331 23.05 12.60 -3.33
C TYR A 331 23.04 13.72 -2.29
N ALA A 332 21.99 13.84 -1.47
CA ALA A 332 21.94 14.83 -0.39
C ALA A 332 23.08 14.61 0.64
N GLY A 333 23.37 13.36 1.01
CA GLY A 333 24.51 13.02 1.87
C GLY A 333 25.86 13.42 1.28
N LEU A 334 26.10 13.11 0.01
CA LEU A 334 27.32 13.54 -0.70
C LEU A 334 27.43 15.07 -0.81
N ALA A 335 26.30 15.76 -0.95
CA ALA A 335 26.28 17.22 -0.96
C ALA A 335 26.68 17.79 0.40
N ARG A 336 26.12 17.27 1.51
CA ARG A 336 26.48 17.66 2.88
C ARG A 336 27.97 17.41 3.17
N ILE A 337 28.50 16.25 2.79
CA ILE A 337 29.93 15.91 2.93
C ILE A 337 30.80 16.89 2.12
N SER A 338 30.43 17.16 0.87
CA SER A 338 31.19 18.09 0.00
C SER A 338 31.18 19.52 0.55
N ALA A 339 30.05 19.96 1.12
CA ALA A 339 29.93 21.26 1.76
C ALA A 339 30.80 21.37 3.01
N ARG A 340 30.84 20.33 3.88
CA ARG A 340 31.75 20.28 5.05
C ARG A 340 33.22 20.31 4.64
N ALA A 341 33.56 19.71 3.50
CA ALA A 341 34.91 19.74 2.92
C ALA A 341 35.25 21.07 2.20
N GLY A 342 34.38 22.09 2.26
CA GLY A 342 34.59 23.40 1.62
C GLY A 342 34.34 23.43 0.11
N ASN A 343 33.96 22.32 -0.52
CA ASN A 343 33.71 22.25 -1.96
C ASN A 343 32.24 22.57 -2.28
N LYS A 344 31.89 23.87 -2.22
CA LYS A 344 30.53 24.36 -2.48
C LYS A 344 30.02 24.03 -3.90
N GLY A 345 30.89 24.09 -4.91
CA GLY A 345 30.51 23.77 -6.29
C GLY A 345 30.02 22.34 -6.42
N LYS A 346 30.80 21.39 -5.90
CA LYS A 346 30.43 19.96 -5.91
C LYS A 346 29.17 19.68 -5.07
N ALA A 347 29.00 20.38 -3.95
CA ALA A 347 27.77 20.27 -3.15
C ALA A 347 26.52 20.71 -3.93
N LYS A 348 26.60 21.82 -4.69
CA LYS A 348 25.50 22.28 -5.57
C LYS A 348 25.17 21.25 -6.64
N ASP A 349 26.18 20.66 -7.28
CA ASP A 349 25.97 19.64 -8.30
C ASP A 349 25.26 18.41 -7.75
N TYR A 350 25.63 17.96 -6.55
CA TYR A 350 24.95 16.85 -5.89
C TYR A 350 23.52 17.21 -5.48
N TYR A 351 23.25 18.40 -4.93
CA TYR A 351 21.88 18.81 -4.62
C TYR A 351 21.01 18.97 -5.87
N LYS A 352 21.58 19.40 -7.01
CA LYS A 352 20.86 19.40 -8.29
C LYS A 352 20.45 17.98 -8.71
N LYS A 353 21.34 17.00 -8.56
CA LYS A 353 21.03 15.58 -8.82
C LYS A 353 20.01 15.00 -7.84
N CYS A 354 20.11 15.39 -6.56
CA CYS A 354 19.11 15.07 -5.54
C CYS A 354 17.73 15.56 -5.96
N LEU A 355 17.59 16.82 -6.37
CA LEU A 355 16.32 17.41 -6.81
C LEU A 355 15.71 16.73 -8.05
N GLY A 356 16.53 16.14 -8.92
CA GLY A 356 16.03 15.36 -10.06
C GLY A 356 15.41 14.01 -9.66
N LYS A 357 15.54 13.58 -8.40
CA LYS A 357 15.06 12.28 -7.91
C LYS A 357 14.16 12.36 -6.68
N ALA A 358 14.36 13.37 -5.83
CA ALA A 358 13.69 13.51 -4.55
C ALA A 358 12.18 13.64 -4.71
N GLU A 359 11.45 12.89 -3.91
CA GLU A 359 10.00 12.91 -3.77
C GLU A 359 9.58 13.33 -2.37
N TYR A 360 10.47 13.25 -1.38
CA TYR A 360 10.14 13.64 -0.01
C TYR A 360 10.30 15.14 0.16
N ARG A 361 9.26 15.80 0.68
CA ARG A 361 9.25 17.25 0.90
C ARG A 361 10.42 17.72 1.77
N SER A 362 10.83 16.91 2.75
CA SER A 362 11.97 17.18 3.63
C SER A 362 13.29 17.24 2.87
N VAL A 363 13.57 16.26 2.01
CA VAL A 363 14.78 16.17 1.19
C VAL A 363 14.81 17.28 0.12
N ILE A 364 13.66 17.54 -0.52
CA ILE A 364 13.52 18.64 -1.48
C ILE A 364 13.78 19.99 -0.80
N LYS A 365 13.22 20.21 0.39
CA LYS A 365 13.42 21.44 1.17
C LYS A 365 14.89 21.63 1.56
N GLU A 366 15.55 20.58 2.01
CA GLU A 366 16.99 20.61 2.31
C GLU A 366 17.80 21.05 1.08
N ALA A 367 17.59 20.38 -0.06
CA ALA A 367 18.35 20.66 -1.28
C ALA A 367 18.12 22.08 -1.81
N LYS A 368 16.89 22.61 -1.74
CA LYS A 368 16.56 23.98 -2.16
C LYS A 368 17.11 25.05 -1.22
N ALA A 369 17.34 24.73 0.05
CA ALA A 369 17.87 25.69 1.02
C ALA A 369 19.38 25.95 0.83
N PHE A 370 20.10 25.08 0.13
CA PHE A 370 21.53 25.20 -0.11
C PHE A 370 21.83 26.24 -1.20
N LYS A 371 22.55 27.32 -0.83
CA LYS A 371 22.84 28.47 -1.70
C LYS A 371 24.20 28.43 -2.39
#